data_AF-A0A800C5C5-F1
#
_entry.id   AF-A0A800C5C5-F1
#
_cell.length_a   1.000
_cell.length_b   1.000
_cell.length_c   1.000
_cell.angle_alpha   90.00
_cell.angle_beta   90.00
_cell.angle_gamma   90.00
#
_symmetry.space_group_name_H-M   'P 1'
#
loop_
_entity.id
_entity.type
_entity.pdbx_description
1 polymer ?
#
loop_
_entity_poly.entity_id
_entity_poly.type
_entity_poly.pdbx_seq_one_letter_code
_entity_poly.pdbx_strand_id
1 'polypeptide(L)'
;VARDTKLGKEEITRDIPNVSEESLRNLDDSGVVRIGAEIKPGDTMVGKVTPKGETQLSPEEKLLRAIFGEKAGDVKDTSLRVPPGVDGVVIDAKVFSRKGVEKDERSLAIEEMDIARLTQDMDDEINCLRKGVRNGLADMLAGEKVDSAVIAKNGEVLLDEGGEITLDLFEKLPLSSIKRIDYTNREKYEGEVDLLHDRCNSQVAQVKKRYQARIDRLRKGDDLPPGVIKMVKIYVATKRKLSVGDKMAGRHGNKGVVSRILPVEDMPYFEDGTPVDMVLNPLGVPSRMNVGQILETHLGFAALKLGQQLHSYAEKNETRKIKKKLQTIYSKEEYQRLTENFSDDELVDLAGQCGRGLHVATPVFDGAVETEIRQVLVEAGVDEVGQSTLYDGLTGEKFANPVTVGVMYVLKLHHLVDDKIHARSTGPYSLVTQQPL
;
A
#
# COMPACT_ATOMS: atom_id res chain seq x y z
N VAL A 1 -11.80 22.22 -9.97
CA VAL A 1 -13.22 22.50 -9.63
C VAL A 1 -13.75 23.49 -10.66
N ALA A 2 -14.88 23.18 -11.28
CA ALA A 2 -15.60 24.06 -12.20
C ALA A 2 -16.80 24.69 -11.49
N ARG A 3 -16.94 26.01 -11.61
CA ARG A 3 -17.96 26.81 -10.93
C ARG A 3 -18.88 27.52 -11.92
N ASP A 4 -20.09 27.80 -11.47
CA ASP A 4 -20.97 28.74 -12.14
C ASP A 4 -20.57 30.16 -11.73
N THR A 5 -20.17 30.98 -12.71
CA THR A 5 -19.74 32.36 -12.48
C THR A 5 -20.76 33.33 -13.06
N LYS A 6 -20.70 34.60 -12.65
CA LYS A 6 -21.58 35.64 -13.19
C LYS A 6 -21.46 35.82 -14.71
N LEU A 7 -20.32 35.46 -15.29
CA LEU A 7 -20.02 35.60 -16.72
C LEU A 7 -20.40 34.35 -17.52
N GLY A 8 -20.74 33.25 -16.85
CA GLY A 8 -21.03 31.97 -17.47
C GLY A 8 -20.47 30.79 -16.67
N LYS A 9 -20.79 29.59 -17.12
CA LYS A 9 -20.35 28.35 -16.51
C LYS A 9 -18.90 28.07 -16.89
N GLU A 10 -18.06 27.72 -15.92
CA GLU A 10 -16.76 27.13 -16.22
C GLU A 10 -16.93 25.70 -16.73
N GLU A 11 -16.17 25.34 -17.75
CA GLU A 11 -16.24 24.03 -18.39
C GLU A 11 -14.92 23.27 -18.23
N ILE A 12 -15.03 21.95 -18.11
CA ILE A 12 -13.89 21.03 -18.11
C ILE A 12 -13.85 20.43 -19.51
N THR A 13 -12.81 20.77 -20.26
CA THR A 13 -12.67 20.38 -21.67
C THR A 13 -11.21 20.25 -22.04
N ARG A 14 -10.92 19.44 -23.07
CA ARG A 14 -9.60 19.34 -23.70
C ARG A 14 -9.29 20.53 -24.61
N ASP A 15 -10.32 21.24 -25.10
CA ASP A 15 -10.16 22.41 -25.97
C ASP A 15 -9.76 23.65 -25.15
N ILE A 16 -8.44 23.84 -25.00
CA ILE A 16 -7.86 24.91 -24.17
C ILE A 16 -7.12 25.89 -25.10
N PRO A 17 -7.43 27.20 -25.04
CA PRO A 17 -6.78 28.18 -25.90
C PRO A 17 -5.28 28.30 -25.57
N ASN A 18 -4.46 28.48 -26.60
CA ASN A 18 -3.02 28.76 -26.49
C ASN A 18 -2.18 27.67 -25.78
N VAL A 19 -2.65 26.42 -25.77
CA VAL A 19 -1.90 25.27 -25.23
C VAL A 19 -1.46 24.35 -26.37
N SER A 20 -0.21 23.86 -26.32
CA SER A 20 0.31 22.93 -27.33
C SER A 20 -0.30 21.53 -27.19
N GLU A 21 -0.46 20.81 -28.31
CA GLU A 21 -0.93 19.41 -28.31
C GLU A 21 -0.07 18.48 -27.46
N GLU A 22 1.24 18.74 -27.37
CA GLU A 22 2.13 17.98 -26.48
C GLU A 22 1.72 18.06 -25.00
N SER A 23 1.23 19.22 -24.57
CA SER A 23 0.74 19.42 -23.21
C SER A 23 -0.64 18.77 -22.97
N LEU A 24 -1.40 18.54 -24.05
CA LEU A 24 -2.73 17.93 -24.03
C LEU A 24 -2.70 16.41 -24.23
N ARG A 25 -1.55 15.83 -24.60
CA ARG A 25 -1.40 14.39 -24.92
C ARG A 25 -1.91 13.45 -23.82
N ASN A 26 -1.78 13.88 -22.56
CA ASN A 26 -2.13 13.08 -21.39
C ASN A 26 -3.61 13.23 -21.01
N LEU A 27 -4.32 14.21 -21.60
CA LEU A 27 -5.74 14.41 -21.38
C LEU A 27 -6.57 13.46 -22.26
N ASP A 28 -7.70 13.05 -21.73
CA ASP A 28 -8.77 12.42 -22.49
C ASP A 28 -9.65 13.47 -23.18
N ASP A 29 -10.65 12.99 -23.92
CA ASP A 29 -11.60 13.84 -24.65
C ASP A 29 -12.48 14.68 -23.71
N SER A 30 -12.59 14.31 -22.43
CA SER A 30 -13.28 15.07 -21.38
C SER A 30 -12.38 16.12 -20.71
N GLY A 31 -11.11 16.25 -21.11
CA GLY A 31 -10.16 17.18 -20.52
C GLY A 31 -9.61 16.75 -19.16
N VAL A 32 -9.65 15.45 -18.81
CA VAL A 32 -9.07 14.91 -17.57
C VAL A 32 -7.87 14.01 -17.90
N VAL A 33 -6.85 14.03 -17.05
CA VAL A 33 -5.68 13.16 -17.23
C VAL A 33 -6.06 11.68 -17.12
N ARG A 34 -5.40 10.86 -17.96
CA ARG A 34 -5.60 9.39 -17.95
C ARG A 34 -4.99 8.74 -16.71
N ILE A 35 -5.65 7.71 -16.18
CA ILE A 35 -5.10 6.86 -15.13
C ILE A 35 -3.90 6.09 -15.71
N GLY A 36 -2.80 6.06 -14.97
CA GLY A 36 -1.53 5.47 -15.40
C GLY A 36 -0.60 6.43 -16.15
N ALA A 37 -1.03 7.68 -16.43
CA ALA A 37 -0.16 8.65 -17.07
C ALA A 37 0.96 9.09 -16.13
N GLU A 38 2.20 9.12 -16.66
CA GLU A 38 3.33 9.78 -16.02
C GLU A 38 3.24 11.29 -16.24
N ILE A 39 3.33 12.04 -15.14
CA ILE A 39 3.18 13.50 -15.14
C ILE A 39 4.43 14.16 -14.56
N LYS A 40 4.76 15.32 -15.13
CA LYS A 40 5.88 16.16 -14.71
C LYS A 40 5.38 17.55 -14.26
N PRO A 41 6.18 18.30 -13.49
CA PRO A 41 5.86 19.67 -13.13
C PRO A 41 5.45 20.52 -14.35
N GLY A 42 4.31 21.19 -14.27
CA GLY A 42 3.76 22.01 -15.35
C GLY A 42 2.79 21.33 -16.32
N ASP A 43 2.75 19.98 -16.33
CA ASP A 43 1.80 19.23 -17.16
C ASP A 43 0.34 19.55 -16.78
N THR A 44 -0.56 19.55 -17.75
CA THR A 44 -1.98 19.80 -17.53
C THR A 44 -2.66 18.51 -17.03
N MET A 45 -3.23 18.56 -15.84
CA MET A 45 -3.96 17.45 -15.22
C MET A 45 -5.47 17.51 -15.47
N VAL A 46 -6.04 18.72 -15.47
CA VAL A 46 -7.45 18.95 -15.80
C VAL A 46 -7.54 20.21 -16.64
N GLY A 47 -8.00 20.07 -17.87
CA GLY A 47 -8.35 21.18 -18.73
C GLY A 47 -9.56 21.93 -18.18
N LYS A 48 -9.42 23.22 -17.92
CA LYS A 48 -10.50 24.06 -17.42
C LYS A 48 -10.49 25.41 -18.12
N VAL A 49 -11.64 25.77 -18.68
CA VAL A 49 -11.85 27.05 -19.35
C VAL A 49 -12.87 27.89 -18.58
N THR A 50 -12.55 29.18 -18.40
CA THR A 50 -13.42 30.14 -17.73
C THR A 50 -13.85 31.20 -18.73
N PRO A 51 -15.16 31.47 -18.91
CA PRO A 51 -15.64 32.59 -19.72
C PRO A 51 -15.02 33.91 -19.27
N LYS A 52 -14.47 34.67 -20.21
CA LYS A 52 -13.83 35.96 -19.97
C LYS A 52 -14.81 37.07 -20.35
N GLY A 53 -14.91 38.10 -19.51
CA GLY A 53 -15.61 39.33 -19.88
C GLY A 53 -14.87 40.08 -20.99
N GLU A 54 -15.57 40.94 -21.72
CA GLU A 54 -14.99 41.74 -22.78
C GLU A 54 -13.93 42.70 -22.20
N THR A 55 -12.65 42.43 -22.49
CA THR A 55 -11.54 43.29 -22.07
C THR A 55 -11.20 44.27 -23.18
N GLN A 56 -11.12 45.56 -22.86
CA GLN A 56 -10.58 46.56 -23.77
C GLN A 56 -9.09 46.30 -23.97
N LEU A 57 -8.75 45.77 -25.15
CA LEU A 57 -7.37 45.53 -25.57
C LEU A 57 -6.64 46.87 -25.78
N SER A 58 -5.35 46.92 -25.49
CA SER A 58 -4.52 48.09 -25.80
C SER A 58 -4.43 48.31 -27.32
N PRO A 59 -4.09 49.52 -27.81
CA PRO A 59 -3.88 49.76 -29.25
C PRO A 59 -2.88 48.79 -29.89
N GLU A 60 -1.83 48.42 -29.17
CA GLU A 60 -0.80 47.47 -29.60
C GLU A 60 -1.37 46.05 -29.74
N GLU A 61 -2.12 45.58 -28.74
CA GLU A 61 -2.79 44.27 -28.78
C GLU A 61 -3.85 44.21 -29.89
N LYS A 62 -4.58 45.31 -30.12
CA LYS A 62 -5.54 45.42 -31.24
C LYS A 62 -4.84 45.31 -32.59
N LEU A 63 -3.69 45.97 -32.75
CA LEU A 63 -2.91 45.90 -33.97
C LEU A 63 -2.37 44.49 -34.19
N LEU A 64 -1.79 43.85 -33.18
CA LEU A 64 -1.31 42.47 -33.26
C LEU A 64 -2.44 41.51 -33.65
N ARG A 65 -3.61 41.66 -33.05
CA ARG A 65 -4.79 40.85 -33.38
C ARG A 65 -5.25 41.05 -34.83
N ALA A 66 -5.20 42.28 -35.34
CA ALA A 66 -5.52 42.58 -36.73
C ALA A 66 -4.51 41.98 -37.71
N ILE A 67 -3.22 41.93 -37.33
CA ILE A 67 -2.14 41.38 -38.16
C ILE A 67 -2.19 39.85 -38.19
N PHE A 68 -2.29 39.19 -37.04
CA PHE A 68 -2.22 37.73 -36.94
C PHE A 68 -3.57 37.03 -37.12
N GLY A 69 -4.68 37.78 -37.13
CA GLY A 69 -6.02 37.22 -37.28
C GLY A 69 -6.41 36.26 -36.14
N GLU A 70 -5.70 36.31 -35.02
CA GLU A 70 -5.98 35.46 -33.87
C GLU A 70 -7.39 35.75 -33.36
N LYS A 71 -8.27 34.76 -33.49
CA LYS A 71 -9.57 34.76 -32.81
C LYS A 71 -9.24 34.66 -31.32
N ALA A 72 -9.29 35.78 -30.60
CA ALA A 72 -9.25 35.74 -29.15
C ALA A 72 -10.36 34.80 -28.70
N GLY A 73 -10.00 33.69 -28.04
CA GLY A 73 -10.99 32.87 -27.38
C GLY A 73 -11.70 33.73 -26.33
N ASP A 74 -13.03 33.68 -26.30
CA ASP A 74 -13.85 34.32 -25.25
C ASP A 74 -13.68 33.63 -23.88
N VAL A 75 -12.69 32.74 -23.78
CA VAL A 75 -12.41 31.88 -22.64
C VAL A 75 -10.94 32.00 -22.23
N LYS A 76 -10.68 31.88 -20.93
CA LYS A 76 -9.34 31.90 -20.32
C LYS A 76 -8.98 30.50 -19.83
N ASP A 77 -7.73 30.09 -20.07
CA ASP A 77 -7.16 28.90 -19.43
C ASP A 77 -7.03 29.10 -17.91
N THR A 78 -7.74 28.28 -17.16
CA THR A 78 -7.66 28.18 -15.69
C THR A 78 -7.47 26.73 -15.24
N SER A 79 -6.84 25.94 -16.11
CA SER A 79 -6.59 24.50 -15.95
C SER A 79 -5.76 24.18 -14.70
N LEU A 80 -5.99 22.98 -14.17
CA LEU A 80 -5.17 22.44 -13.09
C LEU A 80 -3.87 21.88 -13.68
N ARG A 81 -2.74 22.42 -13.25
CA ARG A 81 -1.41 21.95 -13.64
C ARG A 81 -0.70 21.28 -12.47
N VAL A 82 0.23 20.38 -12.77
CA VAL A 82 1.06 19.73 -11.75
C VAL A 82 1.92 20.78 -11.04
N PRO A 83 1.86 20.84 -9.69
CA PRO A 83 2.71 21.76 -8.93
C PRO A 83 4.21 21.54 -9.19
N PRO A 84 5.04 22.58 -9.03
CA PRO A 84 6.50 22.43 -9.03
C PRO A 84 6.97 21.40 -8.00
N GLY A 85 7.95 20.58 -8.36
CA GLY A 85 8.54 19.58 -7.47
C GLY A 85 7.68 18.31 -7.24
N VAL A 86 6.54 18.20 -7.93
CA VAL A 86 5.73 16.98 -7.93
C VAL A 86 5.86 16.30 -9.29
N ASP A 87 6.34 15.08 -9.27
CA ASP A 87 6.33 14.15 -10.39
C ASP A 87 5.75 12.81 -9.93
N GLY A 88 5.22 12.02 -10.85
CA GLY A 88 4.69 10.72 -10.49
C GLY A 88 3.69 10.16 -11.49
N VAL A 89 2.92 9.18 -11.03
CA VAL A 89 1.92 8.48 -11.84
C VAL A 89 0.53 8.80 -11.30
N VAL A 90 -0.39 9.10 -12.20
CA VAL A 90 -1.81 9.23 -11.83
C VAL A 90 -2.36 7.85 -11.49
N ILE A 91 -2.74 7.64 -10.23
CA ILE A 91 -3.29 6.36 -9.77
C ILE A 91 -4.81 6.29 -9.87
N ASP A 92 -5.48 7.44 -9.74
CA ASP A 92 -6.93 7.50 -9.73
C ASP A 92 -7.42 8.92 -10.07
N ALA A 93 -8.58 9.01 -10.72
CA ALA A 93 -9.23 10.26 -11.09
C ALA A 93 -10.74 10.15 -10.81
N LYS A 94 -11.20 10.88 -9.79
CA LYS A 94 -12.62 10.88 -9.38
C LYS A 94 -13.30 12.14 -9.84
N VAL A 95 -14.40 11.95 -10.56
CA VAL A 95 -15.25 13.03 -11.07
C VAL A 95 -16.54 13.06 -10.26
N PHE A 96 -16.82 14.19 -9.62
CA PHE A 96 -18.05 14.45 -8.88
C PHE A 96 -18.86 15.49 -9.64
N SER A 97 -20.13 15.19 -9.90
CA SER A 97 -21.03 16.06 -10.64
C SER A 97 -22.24 16.40 -9.80
N ARG A 98 -22.65 17.68 -9.81
CA ARG A 98 -23.84 18.13 -9.11
C ARG A 98 -25.09 17.51 -9.73
N LYS A 99 -26.08 17.21 -8.87
CA LYS A 99 -27.41 16.76 -9.29
C LYS A 99 -28.09 17.77 -10.23
N GLY A 100 -28.57 17.28 -11.38
CA GLY A 100 -29.27 18.10 -12.37
C GLY A 100 -28.39 18.76 -13.43
N VAL A 101 -27.07 18.54 -13.39
CA VAL A 101 -26.17 18.85 -14.51
C VAL A 101 -26.07 17.62 -15.40
N GLU A 102 -26.13 17.79 -16.71
CA GLU A 102 -25.89 16.69 -17.66
C GLU A 102 -24.49 16.12 -17.43
N LYS A 103 -24.42 14.79 -17.30
CA LYS A 103 -23.15 14.08 -17.11
C LYS A 103 -22.52 13.89 -18.48
N ASP A 104 -21.22 14.13 -18.58
CA ASP A 104 -20.47 13.83 -19.82
C ASP A 104 -20.46 12.32 -20.08
N GLU A 105 -20.27 11.93 -21.35
CA GLU A 105 -20.20 10.52 -21.77
C GLU A 105 -19.22 9.70 -20.93
N ARG A 106 -18.05 10.26 -20.60
CA ARG A 106 -17.07 9.60 -19.73
C ARG A 106 -17.58 9.41 -18.31
N SER A 107 -18.28 10.39 -17.75
CA SER A 107 -18.83 10.30 -16.40
C SER A 107 -19.90 9.21 -16.32
N LEU A 108 -20.71 9.08 -17.38
CA LEU A 108 -21.68 7.99 -17.53
C LEU A 108 -20.98 6.64 -17.68
N ALA A 109 -19.97 6.52 -18.53
CA ALA A 109 -19.21 5.29 -18.71
C ALA A 109 -18.52 4.82 -17.42
N ILE A 110 -17.94 5.74 -16.63
CA ILE A 110 -17.33 5.43 -15.34
C ILE A 110 -18.40 4.93 -14.36
N GLU A 111 -19.55 5.58 -14.30
CA GLU A 111 -20.65 5.18 -13.42
C GLU A 111 -21.21 3.80 -13.80
N GLU A 112 -21.39 3.53 -15.09
CA GLU A 112 -21.81 2.21 -15.58
C GLU A 112 -20.78 1.12 -15.23
N MET A 113 -19.49 1.40 -15.43
CA MET A 113 -18.41 0.49 -15.02
C MET A 113 -18.40 0.25 -13.51
N ASP A 114 -18.58 1.30 -12.70
CA ASP A 114 -18.63 1.19 -11.24
C ASP A 114 -19.87 0.41 -10.75
N ILE A 115 -21.03 0.62 -11.39
CA ILE A 115 -22.25 -0.14 -11.11
C ILE A 115 -22.08 -1.60 -11.51
N ALA A 116 -21.48 -1.88 -12.67
CA ALA A 116 -21.20 -3.24 -13.14
C ALA A 116 -20.26 -3.96 -12.16
N ARG A 117 -19.18 -3.30 -11.73
CA ARG A 117 -18.26 -3.83 -10.71
C ARG A 117 -18.98 -4.11 -9.39
N LEU A 118 -19.79 -3.17 -8.90
CA LEU A 118 -20.55 -3.38 -7.66
C LEU A 118 -21.57 -4.52 -7.77
N THR A 119 -22.16 -4.70 -8.95
CA THR A 119 -23.08 -5.81 -9.21
C THR A 119 -22.34 -7.14 -9.20
N GLN A 120 -21.17 -7.19 -9.85
CA GLN A 120 -20.30 -8.36 -9.84
C GLN A 120 -19.84 -8.71 -8.41
N ASP A 121 -19.33 -7.73 -7.67
CA ASP A 121 -18.90 -7.92 -6.27
C ASP A 121 -20.06 -8.43 -5.39
N MET A 122 -21.27 -7.91 -5.61
CA MET A 122 -22.48 -8.36 -4.91
C MET A 122 -22.79 -9.83 -5.22
N ASP A 123 -22.75 -10.21 -6.50
CA ASP A 123 -23.02 -11.58 -6.92
C ASP A 123 -21.94 -12.54 -6.42
N ASP A 124 -20.67 -12.15 -6.45
CA ASP A 124 -19.55 -12.91 -5.91
C ASP A 124 -19.67 -13.12 -4.40
N GLU A 125 -20.03 -12.08 -3.63
CA GLU A 125 -20.26 -12.20 -2.19
C GLU A 125 -21.45 -13.12 -1.88
N ILE A 126 -22.55 -13.00 -2.64
CA ILE A 126 -23.70 -13.89 -2.51
C ILE A 126 -23.30 -15.33 -2.84
N ASN A 127 -22.50 -15.55 -3.87
CA ASN A 127 -22.04 -16.87 -4.27
C ASN A 127 -21.11 -17.49 -3.23
N CYS A 128 -20.19 -16.71 -2.64
CA CYS A 128 -19.34 -17.14 -1.53
C CYS A 128 -20.16 -17.54 -0.30
N LEU A 129 -21.15 -16.74 0.09
CA LEU A 129 -22.06 -17.06 1.20
C LEU A 129 -22.82 -18.35 0.94
N ARG A 130 -23.40 -18.48 -0.27
CA ARG A 130 -24.13 -19.70 -0.68
C ARG A 130 -23.22 -20.93 -0.69
N LYS A 131 -21.98 -20.78 -1.16
CA LYS A 131 -20.98 -21.86 -1.17
C LYS A 131 -20.59 -22.29 0.25
N GLY A 132 -20.36 -21.33 1.14
CA GLY A 132 -20.07 -21.62 2.55
C GLY A 132 -21.21 -22.39 3.23
N VAL A 133 -22.46 -21.99 2.98
CA VAL A 133 -23.65 -22.70 3.50
C VAL A 133 -23.79 -24.08 2.86
N ARG A 134 -23.57 -24.22 1.55
CA ARG A 134 -23.57 -25.53 0.87
C ARG A 134 -22.54 -26.48 1.46
N ASN A 135 -21.30 -26.03 1.66
CA ASN A 135 -20.25 -26.86 2.25
C ASN A 135 -20.63 -27.26 3.68
N GLY A 136 -21.13 -26.33 4.49
CA GLY A 136 -21.58 -26.64 5.85
C GLY A 136 -22.75 -27.64 5.88
N LEU A 137 -23.70 -27.53 4.95
CA LEU A 137 -24.79 -28.50 4.81
C LEU A 137 -24.29 -29.86 4.31
N ALA A 138 -23.33 -29.87 3.39
CA ALA A 138 -22.74 -31.10 2.87
C ALA A 138 -21.93 -31.85 3.93
N ASP A 139 -21.15 -31.16 4.75
CA ASP A 139 -20.43 -31.77 5.88
C ASP A 139 -21.39 -32.32 6.94
N MET A 140 -22.51 -31.62 7.18
CA MET A 140 -23.54 -32.04 8.14
C MET A 140 -24.34 -33.27 7.67
N LEU A 141 -24.62 -33.37 6.38
CA LEU A 141 -25.44 -34.42 5.77
C LEU A 141 -24.60 -35.51 5.08
N ALA A 142 -23.27 -35.46 5.20
CA ALA A 142 -22.37 -36.46 4.62
C ALA A 142 -22.64 -37.85 5.21
N GLY A 143 -22.94 -38.82 4.34
CA GLY A 143 -23.18 -40.23 4.72
C GLY A 143 -24.62 -40.57 5.12
N GLU A 144 -25.54 -39.60 5.10
CA GLU A 144 -26.98 -39.89 5.21
C GLU A 144 -27.53 -40.44 3.88
N LYS A 145 -28.52 -41.33 3.96
CA LYS A 145 -29.17 -41.92 2.79
C LYS A 145 -30.44 -41.16 2.43
N VAL A 146 -30.70 -41.03 1.14
CA VAL A 146 -31.89 -40.36 0.65
C VAL A 146 -33.05 -41.35 0.54
N ASP A 147 -34.20 -41.00 1.10
CA ASP A 147 -35.40 -41.84 1.11
C ASP A 147 -36.22 -41.72 -0.19
N SER A 148 -35.91 -40.74 -1.04
CA SER A 148 -36.54 -40.53 -2.35
C SER A 148 -35.53 -40.05 -3.39
N ALA A 149 -35.74 -40.38 -4.67
CA ALA A 149 -34.82 -39.97 -5.73
C ALA A 149 -34.73 -38.44 -5.84
N VAL A 150 -33.51 -37.89 -5.83
CA VAL A 150 -33.29 -36.43 -5.92
C VAL A 150 -33.26 -36.03 -7.39
N ILE A 151 -34.27 -35.28 -7.81
CA ILE A 151 -34.42 -34.83 -9.21
C ILE A 151 -34.00 -33.36 -9.33
N ALA A 152 -33.12 -33.06 -10.28
CA ALA A 152 -32.75 -31.69 -10.64
C ALA A 152 -33.90 -30.98 -11.38
N LYS A 153 -33.84 -29.64 -11.43
CA LYS A 153 -34.87 -28.82 -12.11
C LYS A 153 -35.03 -29.11 -13.61
N ASN A 154 -34.05 -29.73 -14.24
CA ASN A 154 -34.05 -30.16 -15.65
C ASN A 154 -34.66 -31.57 -15.85
N GLY A 155 -35.12 -32.24 -14.80
CA GLY A 155 -35.68 -33.59 -14.86
C GLY A 155 -34.65 -34.71 -14.80
N GLU A 156 -33.36 -34.40 -14.61
CA GLU A 156 -32.32 -35.41 -14.41
C GLU A 156 -32.35 -35.95 -12.97
N VAL A 157 -32.29 -37.27 -12.83
CA VAL A 157 -32.13 -37.93 -11.53
C VAL A 157 -30.66 -37.79 -11.12
N LEU A 158 -30.40 -37.03 -10.06
CA LEU A 158 -29.05 -36.80 -9.53
C LEU A 158 -28.63 -37.87 -8.53
N LEU A 159 -29.59 -38.49 -7.84
CA LEU A 159 -29.36 -39.58 -6.90
C LEU A 159 -30.58 -40.51 -6.87
N ASP A 160 -30.35 -41.81 -6.96
CA ASP A 160 -31.39 -42.83 -6.80
C ASP A 160 -31.74 -43.06 -5.32
N GLU A 161 -32.91 -43.64 -5.06
CA GLU A 161 -33.39 -44.00 -3.72
C GLU A 161 -32.37 -44.90 -2.99
N GLY A 162 -31.98 -44.51 -1.77
CA GLY A 162 -30.97 -45.20 -0.97
C GLY A 162 -29.51 -44.82 -1.26
N GLY A 163 -29.25 -43.90 -2.19
CA GLY A 163 -27.91 -43.36 -2.44
C GLY A 163 -27.41 -42.47 -1.28
N GLU A 164 -26.08 -42.40 -1.13
CA GLU A 164 -25.43 -41.56 -0.11
C GLU A 164 -25.27 -40.12 -0.59
N ILE A 165 -25.52 -39.18 0.31
CA ILE A 165 -25.34 -37.76 0.06
C ILE A 165 -23.83 -37.45 -0.02
N THR A 166 -23.39 -36.95 -1.19
CA THR A 166 -22.00 -36.55 -1.48
C THR A 166 -21.90 -35.04 -1.74
N LEU A 167 -20.70 -34.47 -1.55
CA LEU A 167 -20.41 -33.05 -1.80
C LEU A 167 -20.80 -32.61 -3.23
N ASP A 168 -20.57 -33.49 -4.22
CA ASP A 168 -20.88 -33.25 -5.63
C ASP A 168 -22.39 -33.07 -5.91
N LEU A 169 -23.26 -33.64 -5.06
CA LEU A 169 -24.71 -33.48 -5.17
C LEU A 169 -25.15 -32.05 -4.83
N PHE A 170 -24.55 -31.44 -3.80
CA PHE A 170 -24.88 -30.10 -3.33
C PHE A 170 -24.41 -29.00 -4.29
N GLU A 171 -23.37 -29.26 -5.09
CA GLU A 171 -22.92 -28.32 -6.12
C GLU A 171 -23.94 -28.19 -7.27
N LYS A 172 -24.58 -29.30 -7.64
CA LYS A 172 -25.56 -29.37 -8.75
C LYS A 172 -26.95 -28.88 -8.36
N LEU A 173 -27.26 -28.78 -7.07
CA LEU A 173 -28.57 -28.38 -6.58
C LEU A 173 -28.63 -26.89 -6.16
N PRO A 174 -29.73 -26.18 -6.51
CA PRO A 174 -30.01 -24.89 -5.90
C PRO A 174 -30.38 -25.09 -4.41
N LEU A 175 -29.93 -24.16 -3.55
CA LEU A 175 -30.18 -24.16 -2.09
C LEU A 175 -31.66 -24.33 -1.71
N SER A 176 -32.58 -23.84 -2.54
CA SER A 176 -34.02 -24.00 -2.33
C SER A 176 -34.53 -25.44 -2.54
N SER A 177 -33.84 -26.23 -3.36
CA SER A 177 -34.16 -27.65 -3.56
C SER A 177 -33.56 -28.53 -2.47
N ILE A 178 -32.47 -28.09 -1.83
CA ILE A 178 -31.80 -28.82 -0.75
C ILE A 178 -32.72 -28.99 0.47
N LYS A 179 -33.55 -27.98 0.78
CA LYS A 179 -34.58 -28.07 1.83
C LYS A 179 -35.68 -29.12 1.55
N ARG A 180 -35.80 -29.60 0.31
CA ARG A 180 -36.84 -30.55 -0.12
C ARG A 180 -36.35 -31.99 -0.20
N ILE A 181 -35.09 -32.26 0.16
CA ILE A 181 -34.53 -33.60 0.14
C ILE A 181 -35.02 -34.36 1.38
N ASP A 182 -35.61 -35.53 1.18
CA ASP A 182 -36.00 -36.46 2.26
C ASP A 182 -34.85 -37.43 2.55
N TYR A 183 -34.40 -37.49 3.80
CA TYR A 183 -33.29 -38.34 4.23
C TYR A 183 -33.61 -39.00 5.58
N THR A 184 -32.95 -40.14 5.83
CA THR A 184 -33.35 -41.13 6.86
C THR A 184 -33.42 -40.56 8.28
N ASN A 185 -32.64 -39.51 8.61
CA ASN A 185 -32.67 -38.81 9.92
C ASN A 185 -33.15 -37.35 9.84
N ARG A 186 -34.17 -37.06 9.02
CA ARG A 186 -34.68 -35.68 8.82
C ARG A 186 -35.05 -34.94 10.11
N GLU A 187 -35.73 -35.58 11.05
CA GLU A 187 -36.19 -34.95 12.30
C GLU A 187 -35.05 -34.39 13.16
N LYS A 188 -33.84 -34.94 13.06
CA LYS A 188 -32.67 -34.51 13.85
C LYS A 188 -32.02 -33.24 13.31
N TYR A 189 -32.02 -33.07 11.99
CA TYR A 189 -31.27 -32.00 11.31
C TYR A 189 -32.18 -30.91 10.73
N GLU A 190 -33.50 -31.13 10.64
CA GLU A 190 -34.46 -30.17 10.07
C GLU A 190 -34.38 -28.79 10.74
N GLY A 191 -34.24 -28.73 12.07
CA GLY A 191 -34.09 -27.47 12.79
C GLY A 191 -32.80 -26.70 12.46
N GLU A 192 -31.68 -27.40 12.34
CA GLU A 192 -30.38 -26.78 12.01
C GLU A 192 -30.29 -26.36 10.54
N VAL A 193 -30.83 -27.18 9.63
CA VAL A 193 -30.93 -26.88 8.20
C VAL A 193 -31.80 -25.64 7.96
N ASP A 194 -32.95 -25.56 8.64
CA ASP A 194 -33.84 -24.40 8.54
C ASP A 194 -33.19 -23.12 9.09
N LEU A 195 -32.52 -23.21 10.25
CA LEU A 195 -31.77 -22.09 10.82
C LEU A 195 -30.65 -21.61 9.89
N LEU A 196 -29.89 -22.53 9.28
CA LEU A 196 -28.82 -22.19 8.33
C LEU A 196 -29.37 -21.55 7.06
N HIS A 197 -30.47 -22.06 6.54
CA HIS A 197 -31.12 -21.53 5.34
C HIS A 197 -31.70 -20.13 5.59
N ASP A 198 -32.38 -19.91 6.72
CA ASP A 198 -32.95 -18.61 7.10
C ASP A 198 -31.86 -17.58 7.40
N ARG A 199 -30.76 -18.01 8.01
CA ARG A 199 -29.55 -17.18 8.19
C ARG A 199 -28.95 -16.77 6.85
N CYS A 200 -28.81 -17.71 5.92
CA CYS A 200 -28.33 -17.44 4.57
C CYS A 200 -29.22 -16.42 3.84
N ASN A 201 -30.54 -16.60 3.87
CA ASN A 201 -31.48 -15.69 3.22
C ASN A 201 -31.43 -14.28 3.83
N SER A 202 -31.35 -14.20 5.16
CA SER A 202 -31.21 -12.94 5.87
C SER A 202 -29.90 -12.22 5.50
N GLN A 203 -28.78 -12.94 5.45
CA GLN A 203 -27.49 -12.39 5.04
C GLN A 203 -27.50 -11.94 3.58
N VAL A 204 -28.05 -12.75 2.66
CA VAL A 204 -28.19 -12.37 1.24
C VAL A 204 -29.05 -11.11 1.09
N ALA A 205 -30.16 -11.00 1.84
CA ALA A 205 -31.00 -9.81 1.83
C ALA A 205 -30.26 -8.57 2.35
N GLN A 206 -29.46 -8.72 3.41
CA GLN A 206 -28.61 -7.64 3.94
C GLN A 206 -27.54 -7.20 2.94
N VAL A 207 -26.86 -8.16 2.29
CA VAL A 207 -25.86 -7.88 1.24
C VAL A 207 -26.51 -7.12 0.09
N LYS A 208 -27.63 -7.63 -0.45
CA LYS A 208 -28.38 -6.94 -1.52
C LYS A 208 -28.79 -5.53 -1.12
N LYS A 209 -29.33 -5.33 0.09
CA LYS A 209 -29.72 -4.01 0.59
C LYS A 209 -28.51 -3.07 0.68
N ARG A 210 -27.35 -3.57 1.13
CA ARG A 210 -26.12 -2.79 1.24
C ARG A 210 -25.59 -2.36 -0.13
N TYR A 211 -25.54 -3.25 -1.11
CA TYR A 211 -25.09 -2.93 -2.46
C TYR A 211 -26.09 -2.04 -3.20
N GLN A 212 -27.39 -2.31 -3.08
CA GLN A 212 -28.43 -1.47 -3.66
C GLN A 212 -28.34 -0.04 -3.13
N ALA A 213 -28.15 0.15 -1.82
CA ALA A 213 -27.94 1.48 -1.25
C ALA A 213 -26.67 2.19 -1.78
N ARG A 214 -25.60 1.44 -2.10
CA ARG A 214 -24.39 2.00 -2.73
C ARG A 214 -24.65 2.40 -4.20
N ILE A 215 -25.35 1.56 -4.96
CA ILE A 215 -25.72 1.83 -6.36
C ILE A 215 -26.66 3.04 -6.43
N ASP A 216 -27.66 3.11 -5.54
CA ASP A 216 -28.58 4.23 -5.47
C ASP A 216 -27.86 5.53 -5.11
N ARG A 217 -26.85 5.47 -4.24
CA ARG A 217 -26.01 6.62 -3.89
C ARG A 217 -25.20 7.12 -5.08
N LEU A 218 -24.63 6.22 -5.89
CA LEU A 218 -23.92 6.60 -7.12
C LEU A 218 -24.87 7.29 -8.11
N ARG A 219 -26.06 6.71 -8.34
CA ARG A 219 -27.08 7.27 -9.25
C ARG A 219 -27.59 8.63 -8.82
N LYS A 220 -27.80 8.83 -7.52
CA LYS A 220 -28.37 10.08 -6.97
C LYS A 220 -27.46 11.29 -7.20
N GLY A 221 -26.18 11.10 -7.53
CA GLY A 221 -25.19 12.15 -7.72
C GLY A 221 -24.71 12.79 -6.41
N ASP A 222 -23.70 13.64 -6.51
CA ASP A 222 -23.00 14.18 -5.34
C ASP A 222 -23.58 15.50 -4.85
N ASP A 223 -23.44 15.74 -3.55
CA ASP A 223 -23.78 17.01 -2.93
C ASP A 223 -22.53 17.93 -2.94
N LEU A 224 -22.55 18.92 -3.83
CA LEU A 224 -21.43 19.84 -4.04
C LEU A 224 -21.73 21.24 -3.50
N PRO A 225 -20.75 21.95 -2.90
CA PRO A 225 -20.92 23.29 -2.35
C PRO A 225 -21.60 24.24 -3.34
N PRO A 226 -22.43 25.21 -2.88
CA PRO A 226 -23.19 26.11 -3.75
C PRO A 226 -22.29 26.78 -4.80
N GLY A 227 -22.78 26.87 -6.04
CA GLY A 227 -22.01 27.37 -7.19
C GLY A 227 -20.99 26.40 -7.81
N VAL A 228 -20.67 25.25 -7.21
CA VAL A 228 -19.81 24.23 -7.84
C VAL A 228 -20.64 23.30 -8.73
N ILE A 229 -20.30 23.23 -10.01
CA ILE A 229 -20.96 22.38 -11.01
C ILE A 229 -20.33 20.99 -10.99
N LYS A 230 -18.99 20.94 -11.08
CA LYS A 230 -18.21 19.72 -11.21
C LYS A 230 -16.90 19.81 -10.41
N MET A 231 -16.53 18.74 -9.74
CA MET A 231 -15.29 18.62 -9.00
C MET A 231 -14.51 17.40 -9.48
N VAL A 232 -13.28 17.61 -9.91
CA VAL A 232 -12.37 16.52 -10.30
C VAL A 232 -11.27 16.45 -9.26
N LYS A 233 -11.05 15.25 -8.69
CA LYS A 233 -9.95 14.95 -7.78
C LYS A 233 -9.02 13.96 -8.45
N ILE A 234 -7.75 14.32 -8.54
CA ILE A 234 -6.71 13.47 -9.13
C ILE A 234 -5.78 13.04 -8.02
N TYR A 235 -5.54 11.75 -7.95
CA TYR A 235 -4.61 11.13 -7.03
C TYR A 235 -3.33 10.82 -7.79
N VAL A 236 -2.23 11.39 -7.33
CA VAL A 236 -0.89 11.20 -7.91
C VAL A 236 -0.06 10.44 -6.88
N ALA A 237 0.56 9.34 -7.30
CA ALA A 237 1.52 8.62 -6.50
C ALA A 237 2.94 9.01 -6.92
N THR A 238 3.72 9.51 -5.96
CA THR A 238 5.14 9.85 -6.14
C THR A 238 6.00 8.86 -5.36
N LYS A 239 6.97 8.24 -6.03
CA LYS A 239 8.00 7.42 -5.37
C LYS A 239 9.20 8.28 -5.00
N ARG A 240 9.26 8.74 -3.75
CA ARG A 240 10.38 9.55 -3.26
C ARG A 240 11.52 8.68 -2.77
N LYS A 241 12.72 8.85 -3.36
CA LYS A 241 13.94 8.16 -2.93
C LYS A 241 14.56 8.85 -1.70
N LEU A 242 15.54 8.21 -1.07
CA LEU A 242 16.35 8.86 -0.03
C LEU A 242 17.29 9.86 -0.72
N SER A 243 17.29 11.10 -0.23
CA SER A 243 18.11 12.18 -0.80
C SER A 243 18.95 12.86 0.27
N VAL A 244 20.04 13.50 -0.16
CA VAL A 244 20.83 14.39 0.71
C VAL A 244 19.93 15.50 1.24
N GLY A 245 19.95 15.73 2.55
CA GLY A 245 19.05 16.66 3.23
C GLY A 245 17.84 15.99 3.90
N ASP A 246 17.53 14.73 3.59
CA ASP A 246 16.48 13.99 4.27
C ASP A 246 16.83 13.73 5.73
N LYS A 247 15.81 13.74 6.59
CA LYS A 247 15.98 13.52 8.03
C LYS A 247 15.76 12.07 8.41
N MET A 248 16.76 11.49 9.08
CA MET A 248 16.74 10.14 9.62
C MET A 248 16.80 10.19 11.15
N ALA A 249 16.30 9.15 11.82
CA ALA A 249 16.34 9.03 13.26
C ALA A 249 16.49 7.57 13.70
N GLY A 250 17.26 7.33 14.75
CA GLY A 250 17.22 6.08 15.51
C GLY A 250 16.16 6.12 16.61
N ARG A 251 15.92 4.97 17.24
CA ARG A 251 14.93 4.81 18.32
C ARG A 251 15.34 5.52 19.62
N HIS A 252 16.63 5.77 19.81
CA HIS A 252 17.20 6.37 21.02
C HIS A 252 17.32 7.90 20.95
N GLY A 253 16.49 8.55 20.12
CA GLY A 253 16.44 10.01 20.00
C GLY A 253 17.60 10.63 19.22
N ASN A 254 18.54 9.84 18.72
CA ASN A 254 19.55 10.28 17.75
C ASN A 254 18.86 10.64 16.43
N LYS A 255 19.02 11.89 16.00
CA LYS A 255 18.47 12.41 14.74
C LYS A 255 19.62 12.98 13.93
N GLY A 256 19.60 12.72 12.63
CA GLY A 256 20.59 13.18 11.68
C GLY A 256 19.94 13.62 10.38
N VAL A 257 20.71 14.35 9.58
CA VAL A 257 20.36 14.67 8.20
C VAL A 257 21.35 13.90 7.33
N VAL A 258 20.87 13.28 6.25
CA VAL A 258 21.75 12.62 5.27
C VAL A 258 22.63 13.68 4.65
N SER A 259 23.94 13.63 4.92
CA SER A 259 24.91 14.61 4.42
C SER A 259 25.44 14.23 3.04
N ARG A 260 25.72 12.94 2.82
CA ARG A 260 26.22 12.38 1.57
C ARG A 260 25.69 10.96 1.38
N ILE A 261 25.55 10.55 0.13
CA ILE A 261 25.32 9.16 -0.28
C ILE A 261 26.57 8.78 -1.06
N LEU A 262 27.34 7.83 -0.53
CA LEU A 262 28.61 7.40 -1.12
C LEU A 262 28.40 6.15 -1.99
N PRO A 263 29.21 5.95 -3.04
CA PRO A 263 29.38 4.65 -3.68
C PRO A 263 29.82 3.59 -2.67
N VAL A 264 29.55 2.32 -2.99
CA VAL A 264 29.79 1.20 -2.06
C VAL A 264 31.29 0.97 -1.85
N GLU A 265 32.09 1.20 -2.89
CA GLU A 265 33.56 1.08 -2.90
C GLU A 265 34.26 2.09 -1.98
N ASP A 266 33.65 3.24 -1.71
CA ASP A 266 34.22 4.27 -0.82
C ASP A 266 33.89 3.99 0.66
N MET A 267 32.98 3.06 0.94
CA MET A 267 32.54 2.77 2.30
C MET A 267 33.58 1.92 3.04
N PRO A 268 33.77 2.15 4.35
CA PRO A 268 34.53 1.23 5.19
C PRO A 268 34.01 -0.20 5.08
N TYR A 269 34.92 -1.17 5.05
CA TYR A 269 34.56 -2.58 4.87
C TYR A 269 35.27 -3.50 5.85
N PHE A 270 34.67 -4.67 6.09
CA PHE A 270 35.19 -5.74 6.94
C PHE A 270 36.27 -6.57 6.23
N GLU A 271 36.99 -7.41 6.97
CA GLU A 271 37.99 -8.35 6.41
C GLU A 271 37.41 -9.30 5.35
N ASP A 272 36.11 -9.60 5.43
CA ASP A 272 35.39 -10.43 4.45
C ASP A 272 34.95 -9.65 3.19
N GLY A 273 35.27 -8.35 3.10
CA GLY A 273 34.89 -7.47 2.00
C GLY A 273 33.50 -6.85 2.14
N THR A 274 32.74 -7.17 3.19
CA THR A 274 31.40 -6.60 3.40
C THR A 274 31.51 -5.10 3.73
N PRO A 275 30.87 -4.20 2.97
CA PRO A 275 30.86 -2.77 3.29
C PRO A 275 29.85 -2.45 4.40
N VAL A 276 30.08 -1.35 5.13
CA VAL A 276 29.08 -0.79 6.07
C VAL A 276 28.06 0.07 5.33
N ASP A 277 26.80 0.07 5.79
CA ASP A 277 25.72 0.84 5.13
C ASP A 277 25.65 2.30 5.59
N MET A 278 25.97 2.59 6.84
CA MET A 278 25.82 3.92 7.44
C MET A 278 26.90 4.19 8.47
N VAL A 279 27.51 5.38 8.40
CA VAL A 279 28.52 5.84 9.35
C VAL A 279 27.92 6.93 10.25
N LEU A 280 27.98 6.72 11.56
CA LEU A 280 27.49 7.67 12.56
C LEU A 280 28.65 8.29 13.35
N ASN A 281 28.52 9.56 13.71
CA ASN A 281 29.51 10.23 14.53
C ASN A 281 29.42 9.80 16.01
N PRO A 282 30.48 9.22 16.60
CA PRO A 282 30.45 8.74 17.99
C PRO A 282 30.34 9.88 19.02
N LEU A 283 30.74 11.11 18.68
CA LEU A 283 30.73 12.25 19.62
C LEU A 283 29.32 12.65 20.09
N GLY A 284 28.30 12.25 19.33
CA GLY A 284 26.90 12.49 19.68
C GLY A 284 26.39 11.63 20.84
N VAL A 285 27.07 10.52 21.17
CA VAL A 285 26.61 9.57 22.20
C VAL A 285 26.95 10.05 23.62
N PRO A 286 28.22 10.40 23.94
CA PRO A 286 28.58 10.82 25.30
C PRO A 286 27.85 12.09 25.73
N SER A 287 27.70 13.05 24.82
CA SER A 287 27.06 14.35 25.10
C SER A 287 25.57 14.25 25.38
N ARG A 288 24.87 13.26 24.79
CA ARG A 288 23.43 13.05 24.95
C ARG A 288 23.07 11.95 25.95
N MET A 289 24.07 11.22 26.45
CA MET A 289 23.92 10.11 27.39
C MET A 289 22.94 9.03 26.94
N ASN A 290 22.79 8.82 25.63
CA ASN A 290 21.89 7.81 25.06
C ASN A 290 22.66 6.54 24.66
N VAL A 291 23.26 5.88 25.67
CA VAL A 291 24.10 4.67 25.53
C VAL A 291 23.33 3.48 24.96
N GLY A 292 22.00 3.46 25.13
CA GLY A 292 21.14 2.38 24.61
C GLY A 292 21.32 2.11 23.11
N GLN A 293 21.69 3.11 22.30
CA GLN A 293 21.94 2.90 20.86
C GLN A 293 23.18 2.03 20.61
N ILE A 294 24.18 2.07 21.50
CA ILE A 294 25.37 1.22 21.41
C ILE A 294 24.98 -0.22 21.78
N LEU A 295 24.20 -0.40 22.86
CA LEU A 295 23.70 -1.71 23.26
C LEU A 295 22.81 -2.35 22.18
N GLU A 296 21.95 -1.56 21.53
CA GLU A 296 21.16 -1.98 20.37
C GLU A 296 22.08 -2.43 19.22
N THR A 297 23.13 -1.64 18.92
CA THR A 297 24.09 -1.95 17.85
C THR A 297 24.78 -3.28 18.09
N HIS A 298 25.25 -3.53 19.32
CA HIS A 298 25.91 -4.78 19.72
C HIS A 298 24.97 -5.98 19.63
N LEU A 299 23.78 -5.86 20.22
CA LEU A 299 22.80 -6.95 20.22
C LEU A 299 22.31 -7.25 18.80
N GLY A 300 22.08 -6.22 17.99
CA GLY A 300 21.72 -6.35 16.58
C GLY A 300 22.83 -7.01 15.75
N PHE A 301 24.10 -6.73 16.06
CA PHE A 301 25.22 -7.38 15.38
C PHE A 301 25.27 -8.88 15.67
N ALA A 302 25.13 -9.24 16.95
CA ALA A 302 25.11 -10.63 17.37
C ALA A 302 23.93 -11.38 16.73
N ALA A 303 22.74 -10.76 16.72
CA ALA A 303 21.55 -11.31 16.11
C ALA A 303 21.70 -11.55 14.59
N LEU A 304 22.33 -10.61 13.87
CA LEU A 304 22.62 -10.77 12.45
C LEU A 304 23.58 -11.95 12.20
N LYS A 305 24.71 -12.00 12.92
CA LYS A 305 25.72 -13.04 12.74
C LYS A 305 25.20 -14.43 13.12
N LEU A 306 24.41 -14.56 14.19
CA LEU A 306 23.74 -15.82 14.54
C LEU A 306 22.76 -16.27 13.47
N GLY A 307 21.97 -15.35 12.90
CA GLY A 307 21.06 -15.64 11.79
C GLY A 307 21.80 -16.11 10.54
N GLN A 308 22.92 -15.47 10.17
CA GLN A 308 23.77 -15.89 9.06
C GLN A 308 24.39 -17.28 9.28
N GLN A 309 24.79 -17.61 10.51
CA GLN A 309 25.28 -18.95 10.84
C GLN A 309 24.19 -20.03 10.67
N LEU A 310 22.98 -19.77 11.16
CA LEU A 310 21.85 -20.68 10.99
C LEU A 310 21.50 -20.88 9.51
N HIS A 311 21.51 -19.80 8.72
CA HIS A 311 21.28 -19.85 7.29
C HIS A 311 22.34 -20.70 6.57
N SER A 312 23.63 -20.53 6.92
CA SER A 312 24.72 -21.34 6.38
C SER A 312 24.57 -22.84 6.68
N TYR A 313 24.03 -23.20 7.85
CA TYR A 313 23.73 -24.59 8.18
C TYR A 313 22.49 -25.11 7.44
N ALA A 314 21.50 -24.26 7.20
CA ALA A 314 20.31 -24.60 6.43
C ALA A 314 20.66 -24.90 4.96
N GLU A 315 21.49 -24.08 4.31
CA GLU A 315 21.96 -24.32 2.94
C GLU A 315 22.69 -25.66 2.78
N LYS A 316 23.36 -26.12 3.85
CA LYS A 316 24.08 -27.40 3.87
C LYS A 316 23.23 -28.57 4.36
N ASN A 317 21.95 -28.36 4.68
CA ASN A 317 21.04 -29.34 5.28
C ASN A 317 21.62 -29.99 6.56
N GLU A 318 22.34 -29.21 7.38
CA GLU A 318 23.00 -29.71 8.60
C GLU A 318 22.07 -29.62 9.81
N THR A 319 20.95 -30.36 9.81
CA THR A 319 19.90 -30.30 10.85
C THR A 319 20.42 -30.48 12.27
N ARG A 320 21.44 -31.33 12.47
CA ARG A 320 22.08 -31.52 13.79
C ARG A 320 22.75 -30.25 14.32
N LYS A 321 23.42 -29.49 13.44
CA LYS A 321 24.08 -28.23 13.84
C LYS A 321 23.05 -27.13 14.07
N ILE A 322 21.99 -27.08 13.27
CA ILE A 322 20.85 -26.17 13.47
C ILE A 322 20.24 -26.40 14.86
N LYS A 323 19.85 -27.63 15.18
CA LYS A 323 19.29 -27.98 16.50
C LYS A 323 20.23 -27.61 17.64
N LYS A 324 21.53 -27.94 17.53
CA LYS A 324 22.52 -27.58 18.54
C LYS A 324 22.63 -26.07 18.71
N LYS A 325 22.66 -25.31 17.61
CA LYS A 325 22.79 -23.85 17.66
C LYS A 325 21.54 -23.20 18.25
N LEU A 326 20.35 -23.66 17.88
CA LEU A 326 19.09 -23.20 18.46
C LEU A 326 19.01 -23.49 19.97
N GLN A 327 19.49 -24.64 20.43
CA GLN A 327 19.57 -24.97 21.86
C GLN A 327 20.55 -24.09 22.64
N THR A 328 21.58 -23.56 21.97
CA THR A 328 22.51 -22.61 22.60
C THR A 328 21.92 -21.20 22.66
N ILE A 329 21.18 -20.80 21.62
CA ILE A 329 20.63 -19.44 21.50
C ILE A 329 19.39 -19.26 22.39
N TYR A 330 18.49 -20.24 22.39
CA TYR A 330 17.22 -20.17 23.09
C TYR A 330 17.27 -20.88 24.44
N SER A 331 16.48 -20.39 25.40
CA SER A 331 16.24 -21.14 26.64
C SER A 331 15.60 -22.50 26.34
N LYS A 332 15.70 -23.45 27.28
CA LYS A 332 15.13 -24.80 27.10
C LYS A 332 13.63 -24.76 26.81
N GLU A 333 12.90 -23.87 27.47
CA GLU A 333 11.45 -23.69 27.32
C GLU A 333 11.11 -23.10 25.95
N GLU A 334 11.83 -22.06 25.51
CA GLU A 334 11.62 -21.45 24.19
C GLU A 334 12.00 -22.39 23.06
N TYR A 335 13.11 -23.11 23.19
CA TYR A 335 13.53 -24.10 22.22
C TYR A 335 12.46 -25.19 22.04
N GLN A 336 11.92 -25.72 23.15
CA GLN A 336 10.84 -26.70 23.09
C GLN A 336 9.62 -26.10 22.38
N ARG A 337 9.16 -24.91 22.81
CA ARG A 337 8.00 -24.25 22.20
C ARG A 337 8.18 -23.99 20.69
N LEU A 338 9.39 -23.66 20.25
CA LEU A 338 9.72 -23.41 18.85
C LEU A 338 9.84 -24.69 18.02
N THR A 339 10.23 -25.81 18.63
CA THR A 339 10.58 -27.04 17.89
C THR A 339 9.60 -28.20 18.08
N GLU A 340 8.66 -28.12 19.03
CA GLU A 340 7.75 -29.22 19.41
C GLU A 340 6.89 -29.74 18.27
N ASN A 341 6.48 -28.86 17.34
CA ASN A 341 5.64 -29.22 16.19
C ASN A 341 6.37 -29.17 14.85
N PHE A 342 7.69 -28.98 14.84
CA PHE A 342 8.45 -28.81 13.61
C PHE A 342 9.11 -30.12 13.19
N SER A 343 8.86 -30.52 11.95
CA SER A 343 9.63 -31.54 11.26
C SER A 343 11.06 -31.07 10.97
N ASP A 344 11.96 -32.01 10.67
CA ASP A 344 13.36 -31.68 10.37
C ASP A 344 13.49 -30.79 9.13
N ASP A 345 12.59 -30.92 8.16
CA ASP A 345 12.54 -30.07 6.95
C ASP A 345 12.05 -28.66 7.29
N GLU A 346 10.99 -28.53 8.11
CA GLU A 346 10.50 -27.22 8.55
C GLU A 346 11.52 -26.47 9.42
N LEU A 347 12.38 -27.18 10.16
CA LEU A 347 13.49 -26.56 10.90
C LEU A 347 14.56 -26.00 9.97
N VAL A 348 14.84 -26.68 8.86
CA VAL A 348 15.76 -26.18 7.83
C VAL A 348 15.16 -24.94 7.17
N ASP A 349 13.88 -24.96 6.83
CA ASP A 349 13.17 -23.80 6.27
C ASP A 349 13.18 -22.60 7.23
N LEU A 350 12.92 -22.83 8.52
CA LEU A 350 12.99 -21.80 9.55
C LEU A 350 14.39 -21.18 9.62
N ALA A 351 15.43 -22.02 9.71
CA ALA A 351 16.81 -21.55 9.74
C ALA A 351 17.21 -20.83 8.44
N GLY A 352 16.67 -21.24 7.30
CA GLY A 352 16.81 -20.57 6.01
C GLY A 352 16.23 -19.16 6.03
N GLN A 353 15.10 -18.93 6.69
CA GLN A 353 14.49 -17.61 6.82
C GLN A 353 15.27 -16.66 7.76
N CYS A 354 16.06 -17.21 8.69
CA CYS A 354 16.86 -16.44 9.65
C CYS A 354 18.09 -15.72 9.04
N GLY A 355 18.36 -15.84 7.73
CA GLY A 355 19.56 -15.23 7.10
C GLY A 355 19.66 -13.71 7.22
N ARG A 356 18.54 -13.01 7.45
CA ARG A 356 18.51 -11.55 7.71
C ARG A 356 18.78 -11.18 9.17
N GLY A 357 19.07 -12.15 10.03
CA GLY A 357 19.28 -11.99 11.46
C GLY A 357 18.11 -12.52 12.29
N LEU A 358 18.41 -12.83 13.54
CA LEU A 358 17.41 -13.26 14.52
C LEU A 358 16.64 -12.08 15.09
N HIS A 359 15.36 -12.31 15.39
CA HIS A 359 14.56 -11.32 16.11
C HIS A 359 14.79 -11.48 17.61
N VAL A 360 15.21 -10.39 18.26
CA VAL A 360 15.44 -10.34 19.70
C VAL A 360 14.45 -9.38 20.33
N ALA A 361 13.88 -9.78 21.47
CA ALA A 361 13.03 -8.93 22.29
C ALA A 361 13.78 -8.53 23.56
N THR A 362 13.80 -7.22 23.85
CA THR A 362 14.28 -6.68 25.12
C THR A 362 13.16 -5.84 25.73
N PRO A 363 12.45 -6.34 26.75
CA PRO A 363 11.40 -5.59 27.43
C PRO A 363 11.88 -4.25 28.00
N VAL A 364 10.94 -3.32 28.18
CA VAL A 364 11.24 -2.04 28.81
C VAL A 364 11.38 -2.28 30.32
N PHE A 365 12.50 -1.86 30.89
CA PHE A 365 12.88 -2.03 32.31
C PHE A 365 13.26 -3.45 32.77
N ASP A 366 13.11 -4.46 31.91
CA ASP A 366 13.52 -5.86 32.17
C ASP A 366 14.19 -6.43 30.91
N GLY A 367 15.23 -5.73 30.47
CA GLY A 367 15.91 -5.99 29.20
C GLY A 367 17.17 -6.82 29.35
N ALA A 368 17.77 -7.16 28.19
CA ALA A 368 19.02 -7.90 28.15
C ALA A 368 20.14 -7.14 28.90
N VAL A 369 20.80 -7.83 29.84
CA VAL A 369 21.92 -7.23 30.59
C VAL A 369 23.21 -7.27 29.78
N GLU A 370 24.16 -6.40 30.09
CA GLU A 370 25.42 -6.29 29.33
C GLU A 370 26.18 -7.62 29.25
N THR A 371 26.17 -8.41 30.33
CA THR A 371 26.83 -9.73 30.38
C THR A 371 26.20 -10.72 29.40
N GLU A 372 24.89 -10.67 29.20
CA GLU A 372 24.19 -11.51 28.22
C GLU A 372 24.55 -11.07 26.80
N ILE A 373 24.55 -9.76 26.53
CA ILE A 373 24.92 -9.23 25.20
C ILE A 373 26.34 -9.67 24.82
N ARG A 374 27.29 -9.57 25.76
CA ARG A 374 28.68 -10.02 25.58
C ARG A 374 28.76 -11.52 25.28
N GLN A 375 28.02 -12.36 26.03
CA GLN A 375 27.98 -13.80 25.78
C GLN A 375 27.42 -14.12 24.39
N VAL A 376 26.35 -13.44 23.97
CA VAL A 376 25.73 -13.66 22.67
C VAL A 376 26.63 -13.17 21.54
N LEU A 377 27.40 -12.09 21.72
CA LEU A 377 28.43 -11.65 20.76
C LEU A 377 29.51 -12.71 20.55
N VAL A 378 30.04 -13.28 21.63
CA VAL A 378 31.04 -14.35 21.57
C VAL A 378 30.46 -15.59 20.89
N GLU A 379 29.23 -15.98 21.21
CA GLU A 379 28.53 -17.09 20.56
C GLU A 379 28.27 -16.83 19.06
N ALA A 380 28.13 -15.56 18.67
CA ALA A 380 28.01 -15.12 17.28
C ALA A 380 29.36 -15.12 16.53
N GLY A 381 30.47 -15.36 17.22
CA GLY A 381 31.82 -15.34 16.65
C GLY A 381 32.38 -13.92 16.46
N VAL A 382 31.87 -12.96 17.24
CA VAL A 382 32.31 -11.56 17.24
C VAL A 382 33.08 -11.28 18.54
N ASP A 383 33.93 -10.25 18.52
CA ASP A 383 34.59 -9.72 19.72
C ASP A 383 33.58 -9.40 20.83
N GLU A 384 33.97 -9.68 22.08
CA GLU A 384 33.12 -9.48 23.27
C GLU A 384 32.67 -8.02 23.42
N VAL A 385 33.48 -7.06 22.96
CA VAL A 385 33.21 -5.62 23.05
C VAL A 385 32.41 -5.12 21.83
N GLY A 386 32.12 -5.99 20.85
CA GLY A 386 31.37 -5.63 19.65
C GLY A 386 32.14 -4.69 18.70
N GLN A 387 33.47 -4.69 18.79
CA GLN A 387 34.34 -3.93 17.90
C GLN A 387 34.92 -4.82 16.81
N SER A 388 35.17 -4.25 15.63
CA SER A 388 35.71 -4.96 14.49
C SER A 388 36.80 -4.15 13.81
N THR A 389 37.76 -4.85 13.21
CA THR A 389 38.73 -4.22 12.31
C THR A 389 38.01 -3.87 11.02
N LEU A 390 38.11 -2.61 10.60
CA LEU A 390 37.65 -2.14 9.31
C LEU A 390 38.83 -1.63 8.47
N TYR A 391 38.61 -1.57 7.17
CA TYR A 391 39.53 -1.00 6.19
C TYR A 391 38.84 0.18 5.51
N ASP A 392 39.63 1.20 5.18
CA ASP A 392 39.16 2.36 4.42
C ASP A 392 38.93 1.97 2.95
N GLY A 393 37.74 2.25 2.44
CA GLY A 393 37.37 1.95 1.05
C GLY A 393 38.21 2.72 0.02
N LEU A 394 38.67 3.92 0.36
CA LEU A 394 39.43 4.77 -0.56
C LEU A 394 40.90 4.36 -0.69
N THR A 395 41.53 3.99 0.43
CA THR A 395 42.96 3.71 0.49
C THR A 395 43.28 2.22 0.59
N GLY A 396 42.34 1.41 1.07
CA GLY A 396 42.54 0.01 1.44
C GLY A 396 43.30 -0.18 2.75
N GLU A 397 43.66 0.90 3.45
CA GLU A 397 44.41 0.82 4.70
C GLU A 397 43.50 0.44 5.87
N LYS A 398 44.06 -0.35 6.80
CA LYS A 398 43.39 -0.71 8.05
C LYS A 398 43.26 0.53 8.96
N PHE A 399 42.08 0.73 9.56
CA PHE A 399 41.93 1.77 10.59
C PHE A 399 42.83 1.51 11.79
N ALA A 400 43.39 2.57 12.37
CA ALA A 400 44.33 2.48 13.48
C ALA A 400 43.74 1.81 14.74
N ASN A 401 42.45 2.00 14.99
CA ASN A 401 41.73 1.41 16.13
C ASN A 401 40.52 0.62 15.62
N PRO A 402 40.14 -0.47 16.33
CA PRO A 402 38.91 -1.18 16.03
C PRO A 402 37.69 -0.28 16.27
N VAL A 403 36.66 -0.47 15.45
CA VAL A 403 35.47 0.39 15.42
C VAL A 403 34.26 -0.42 15.87
N THR A 404 33.36 0.18 16.65
CA THR A 404 32.08 -0.44 16.97
C THR A 404 31.22 -0.52 15.71
N VAL A 405 30.88 -1.74 15.29
CA VAL A 405 30.01 -1.99 14.14
C VAL A 405 28.87 -2.90 14.56
N GLY A 406 27.70 -2.69 13.97
CA GLY A 406 26.56 -3.54 14.24
C GLY A 406 25.29 -3.06 13.57
N VAL A 407 24.16 -3.59 14.01
CA VAL A 407 22.86 -3.31 13.40
C VAL A 407 22.05 -2.42 14.32
N MET A 408 21.70 -1.23 13.83
CA MET A 408 20.81 -0.29 14.51
C MET A 408 19.53 -0.11 13.69
N TYR A 409 18.38 -0.01 14.36
CA TYR A 409 17.13 0.25 13.68
C TYR A 409 16.95 1.76 13.40
N VAL A 410 16.93 2.13 12.12
CA VAL A 410 16.86 3.52 11.66
C VAL A 410 15.55 3.78 10.93
N LEU A 411 14.95 4.94 11.18
CA LEU A 411 13.69 5.41 10.61
C LEU A 411 13.93 6.63 9.71
N LYS A 412 13.28 6.66 8.55
CA LYS A 412 13.14 7.87 7.73
C LYS A 412 11.97 8.69 8.26
N LEU A 413 12.23 9.94 8.62
CA LEU A 413 11.18 10.85 9.10
C LEU A 413 10.42 11.48 7.94
N HIS A 414 9.19 11.93 8.18
CA HIS A 414 8.38 12.71 7.23
C HIS A 414 9.02 14.06 6.84
N HIS A 415 10.14 14.44 7.46
CA HIS A 415 10.84 15.68 7.15
C HIS A 415 11.75 15.49 5.93
N LEU A 416 11.14 15.58 4.76
CA LEU A 416 11.83 15.45 3.47
C LEU A 416 12.42 16.79 3.05
N VAL A 417 13.56 16.74 2.35
CA VAL A 417 14.22 17.95 1.86
C VAL A 417 13.39 18.66 0.79
N ASP A 418 12.76 17.89 -0.11
CA ASP A 418 12.00 18.42 -1.25
C ASP A 418 10.81 19.30 -0.80
N ASP A 419 10.18 18.98 0.33
CA ASP A 419 9.06 19.75 0.87
C ASP A 419 9.50 21.04 1.56
N LYS A 420 10.82 21.23 1.77
CA LYS A 420 11.39 22.37 2.50
C LYS A 420 12.14 23.34 1.60
N ILE A 421 12.48 22.93 0.38
CA ILE A 421 13.10 23.81 -0.58
C ILE A 421 12.01 24.71 -1.17
N HIS A 422 12.11 26.01 -0.86
CA HIS A 422 11.26 27.02 -1.47
C HIS A 422 12.12 28.22 -1.86
N ALA A 423 12.04 28.62 -3.13
CA ALA A 423 12.70 29.80 -3.64
C ALA A 423 11.72 30.58 -4.53
N ARG A 424 11.79 31.91 -4.44
CA ARG A 424 10.99 32.82 -5.26
C ARG A 424 11.85 34.02 -5.66
N SER A 425 11.78 34.41 -6.92
CA SER A 425 12.34 35.69 -7.40
C SER A 425 11.28 36.79 -7.32
N THR A 426 10.15 36.57 -7.98
CA THR A 426 8.92 37.38 -7.92
C THR A 426 7.73 36.48 -7.67
N GLY A 427 6.62 37.03 -7.17
CA GLY A 427 5.45 36.24 -6.83
C GLY A 427 4.25 37.12 -6.51
N PRO A 428 3.14 36.54 -6.05
CA PRO A 428 1.96 37.31 -5.71
C PRO A 428 2.23 38.22 -4.51
N TYR A 429 1.52 39.34 -4.50
CA TYR A 429 1.53 40.35 -3.45
C TYR A 429 0.17 40.40 -2.77
N SER A 430 0.18 40.66 -1.47
CA SER A 430 -1.02 40.99 -0.71
C SER A 430 -1.64 42.26 -1.27
N LEU A 431 -2.94 42.21 -1.58
CA LEU A 431 -3.70 43.37 -2.07
C LEU A 431 -3.69 44.55 -1.08
N VAL A 432 -3.66 44.25 0.23
CA VAL A 432 -3.76 45.29 1.27
C VAL A 432 -2.40 45.90 1.56
N THR A 433 -1.40 45.07 1.84
CA THR A 433 -0.08 45.55 2.30
C THR A 433 0.92 45.75 1.17
N GLN A 434 0.61 45.25 -0.03
CA GLN A 434 1.54 45.21 -1.18
C GLN A 434 2.86 44.51 -0.84
N GLN A 435 2.84 43.60 0.14
CA GLN A 435 3.98 42.76 0.51
C GLN A 435 3.89 41.40 -0.20
N PRO A 436 5.04 40.79 -0.53
CA PRO A 436 5.12 39.39 -0.95
C PRO A 436 4.29 38.46 -0.05
N LEU A 437 3.47 37.58 -0.64
CA LEU A 437 2.68 36.57 0.11
C LEU A 437 3.51 35.42 0.69
#